data_AF-A0A945NEG5-F1
#
_entry.id   AF-A0A945NEG5-F1
#
_cell.length_a   1.000
_cell.length_b   1.000
_cell.length_c   1.000
_cell.angle_alpha   90.00
_cell.angle_beta   90.00
_cell.angle_gamma   90.00
#
_symmetry.space_group_name_H-M   'P 1'
#
loop_
_entity.id
_entity.type
_entity.pdbx_description
1 polymer ?
#
loop_
_entity_poly.entity_id
_entity_poly.type
_entity_poly.pdbx_seq_one_letter_code
_entity_poly.pdbx_strand_id
1 'polypeptide(L)' 'MVIFGVVITEREDGTAGRYSAGDAYAVSSGHDAWVLGDESVVTFEFDGTSGA' A
#
# COMPACT_ATOMS: atom_id res chain seq x y z
N MET A 1 3.06 -5.63 -2.40
CA MET A 1 2.39 -6.95 -2.21
C MET A 1 2.16 -7.14 -0.72
N VAL A 2 0.93 -7.35 -0.28
CA VAL A 2 0.60 -7.59 1.13
C VAL A 2 0.75 -9.07 1.43
N ILE A 3 1.46 -9.39 2.52
CA ILE A 3 1.63 -10.78 2.98
C ILE A 3 0.90 -11.04 4.31
N PHE A 4 0.54 -9.99 5.06
CA PHE A 4 -0.27 -10.08 6.27
C PHE A 4 -0.95 -8.75 6.60
N GLY A 5 -2.15 -8.78 7.19
CA GLY A 5 -2.93 -7.60 7.59
C GLY A 5 -3.65 -6.89 6.42
N VAL A 6 -4.12 -5.67 6.69
CA VAL A 6 -4.79 -4.79 5.71
C VAL A 6 -4.21 -3.37 5.76
N VAL A 7 -3.74 -2.86 4.62
CA VAL A 7 -3.30 -1.47 4.45
C VAL A 7 -4.35 -0.65 3.69
N ILE A 8 -4.55 0.58 4.14
CA ILE A 8 -5.32 1.61 3.44
C ILE A 8 -4.37 2.64 2.87
N THR A 9 -4.64 3.11 1.66
CA THR A 9 -3.95 4.25 1.06
C THR A 9 -4.93 5.32 0.64
N GLU A 10 -4.55 6.59 0.76
CA GLU A 10 -5.31 7.73 0.25
C GLU A 10 -4.39 8.69 -0.47
N ARG A 11 -4.80 9.15 -1.65
CA ARG A 11 -4.10 10.17 -2.43
C ARG A 11 -4.81 11.52 -2.28
N GLU A 12 -4.06 12.58 -2.51
CA GLU A 12 -4.59 13.95 -2.49
C GLU A 12 -5.72 14.19 -3.51
N ASP A 13 -5.81 13.37 -4.57
CA ASP A 13 -6.89 13.41 -5.55
C ASP A 13 -8.20 12.73 -5.09
N GLY A 14 -8.21 12.20 -3.86
CA GLY A 14 -9.34 11.49 -3.24
C GLY A 14 -9.41 10.00 -3.59
N THR A 15 -8.48 9.47 -4.38
CA THR A 15 -8.40 8.03 -4.67
C THR A 15 -7.97 7.28 -3.42
N ALA A 16 -8.78 6.30 -3.00
CA ALA A 16 -8.47 5.43 -1.87
C ALA A 16 -8.36 3.96 -2.30
N GLY A 17 -7.50 3.21 -1.61
CA GLY A 17 -7.26 1.78 -1.82
C GLY A 17 -7.30 1.01 -0.51
N ARG A 18 -7.79 -0.23 -0.56
CA ARG A 18 -7.74 -1.20 0.55
C ARG A 18 -7.15 -2.50 0.03
N TYR A 19 -6.04 -2.92 0.63
CA TYR A 19 -5.28 -4.08 0.17
C TYR A 19 -5.05 -5.05 1.32
N SER A 20 -5.24 -6.33 1.05
CA SER A 20 -5.18 -7.45 2.00
C SER A 20 -4.19 -8.52 1.55
N ALA A 21 -3.87 -9.47 2.42
CA ALA A 21 -2.91 -10.54 2.10
C ALA A 21 -3.22 -11.22 0.76
N GLY A 22 -2.22 -11.21 -0.14
CA GLY A 22 -2.33 -11.69 -1.52
C GLY A 22 -2.46 -10.58 -2.57
N ASP A 23 -2.81 -9.36 -2.17
CA ASP A 23 -2.96 -8.23 -3.09
C ASP A 23 -1.60 -7.60 -3.45
N ALA A 24 -1.36 -7.44 -4.74
CA ALA A 24 -0.35 -6.53 -5.26
C ALA A 24 -1.01 -5.18 -5.61
N TYR A 25 -0.34 -4.08 -5.29
CA TYR A 25 -0.83 -2.74 -5.57
C TYR A 25 0.30 -1.83 -6.06
N ALA A 26 -0.10 -0.75 -6.73
CA ALA A 26 0.78 0.33 -7.14
C ALA A 26 0.17 1.65 -6.71
N VAL A 27 0.92 2.42 -5.92
CA VAL A 27 0.47 3.71 -5.41
C VAL A 27 1.52 4.74 -5.80
N SER A 28 1.12 5.80 -6.52
CA SER A 28 2.02 6.87 -6.91
C SER A 28 2.48 7.67 -5.69
N SER A 29 3.59 8.37 -5.81
CA SER A 29 4.03 9.38 -4.83
C SER A 29 2.93 10.39 -4.52
N GLY A 30 2.92 10.94 -3.31
CA GLY A 30 1.86 11.83 -2.82
C GLY A 30 0.66 11.07 -2.24
N HIS A 31 0.91 10.00 -1.49
CA HIS A 31 -0.10 9.22 -0.80
C HIS A 31 0.21 9.12 0.69
N ASP A 32 -0.84 9.05 1.50
CA ASP A 32 -0.78 8.56 2.87
C ASP A 32 -1.13 7.08 2.91
N ALA A 33 -0.59 6.37 3.90
CA ALA A 33 -0.89 4.96 4.13
C ALA A 33 -0.96 4.64 5.63
N TRP A 34 -1.91 3.79 6.02
CA TRP A 34 -2.07 3.36 7.40
C TRP A 34 -2.61 1.93 7.50
N VAL A 35 -2.41 1.33 8.68
CA VAL A 35 -2.93 0.03 9.06
C VAL A 35 -4.42 0.14 9.37
N LEU A 36 -5.24 -0.80 8.86
CA LEU A 36 -6.64 -0.90 9.27
C LEU A 36 -6.77 -1.71 10.56
N GLY A 37 -7.19 -1.04 11.65
CA GLY A 37 -7.37 -1.67 12.96
C GLY A 37 -6.05 -1.80 13.72
N ASP A 38 -6.00 -2.76 14.64
CA ASP A 38 -4.85 -2.94 15.56
C ASP A 38 -3.88 -4.06 15.12
N GLU A 39 -4.25 -4.84 14.11
CA GLU A 39 -3.42 -5.92 13.58
C GLU A 39 -2.33 -5.36 12.65
N SER A 40 -1.07 -5.67 12.93
CA SER A 40 0.05 -5.18 12.13
C SER A 40 -0.06 -5.60 10.66
N VAL A 41 0.45 -4.76 9.76
CA VAL A 41 0.57 -5.07 8.33
C VAL A 41 2.01 -5.39 7.98
N VAL A 42 2.20 -6.39 7.12
CA VAL A 42 3.50 -6.70 6.52
C VAL A 42 3.35 -6.69 4.99
N THR A 43 4.16 -5.85 4.32
CA THR A 43 4.19 -5.73 2.86
C THR A 43 5.62 -5.85 2.34
N PHE A 44 5.74 -6.31 1.10
CA PHE A 44 6.92 -6.08 0.28
C PHE A 44 6.63 -4.96 -0.70
N GLU A 45 7.41 -3.88 -0.59
CA GLU A 45 7.41 -2.75 -1.52
C GLU A 45 8.56 -2.87 -2.52
N PHE A 46 8.26 -2.55 -3.78
CA PHE A 46 9.25 -2.47 -4.84
C PHE A 46 9.24 -1.05 -5.36
N ASP A 47 10.35 -0.34 -5.19
CA ASP A 47 10.52 0.96 -5.83
C ASP A 47 10.70 0.73 -7.34
N GLY A 48 9.92 1.44 -8.16
CA GLY A 48 9.94 1.36 -9.61
C GLY A 48 11.18 1.98 -10.25
N THR A 49 12.34 1.93 -9.58
CA THR A 49 13.61 2.32 -10.17
C THR A 49 14.04 1.24 -11.17
N SER A 50 13.54 1.30 -12.40
CA SER A 50 14.26 0.72 -13.52
C SER A 50 15.56 1.51 -13.67
N GLY A 51 16.71 0.86 -13.47
CA GLY A 51 18.02 1.52 -13.58
C GLY A 51 18.22 2.20 -14.94
N ALA A 52 18.90 3.36 -14.88
CA ALA A 52 19.59 4.13 -15.95
C ALA A 52 18.80 4.44 -17.24
#